data_AF-A0A0K8QG82-F1
#
_entry.id   AF-A0A0K8QG82-F1
#
_cell.length_a   1.000
_cell.length_b   1.000
_cell.length_c   1.000
_cell.angle_alpha   90.00
_cell.angle_beta   90.00
_cell.angle_gamma   90.00
#
_symmetry.space_group_name_H-M   'P 1'
#
loop_
_entity.id
_entity.type
_entity.pdbx_description
1 polymer ?
#
loop_
_entity_poly.entity_id
_entity_poly.type
_entity_poly.pdbx_seq_one_letter_code
_entity_poly.pdbx_strand_id
1 'polypeptide(L)'
;MSKAKPESFSPYFAIADAGQVRAAFAAAGHLEGYASISELIEAATLKEVRRLQRSHNNGKPWEPLPPGSARTGRRAKDELSRHSGAVTAD
;
A
#
# COMPACT_ATOMS: atom_id res chain seq x y z
N MET A 1 1.16 -29.28 -1.86
CA MET A 1 1.18 -27.80 -1.96
C MET A 1 0.09 -27.38 -2.92
N SER A 2 -0.97 -26.73 -2.42
CA SER A 2 -2.09 -26.27 -3.24
C SER A 2 -1.58 -25.30 -4.32
N LYS A 3 -1.92 -25.56 -5.59
CA LYS A 3 -1.67 -24.68 -6.75
C LYS A 3 -2.61 -23.47 -6.73
N ALA A 4 -2.74 -22.78 -5.60
CA ALA A 4 -3.54 -21.57 -5.54
C ALA A 4 -2.82 -20.51 -6.37
N LYS A 5 -3.51 -19.96 -7.37
CA LYS A 5 -3.01 -18.82 -8.13
C LYS A 5 -2.78 -17.68 -7.14
N PRO A 6 -1.61 -17.01 -7.16
CA PRO A 6 -1.41 -15.86 -6.30
C PRO A 6 -2.47 -14.81 -6.62
N GLU A 7 -3.09 -14.27 -5.58
CA GLU A 7 -4.00 -13.13 -5.71
C GLU A 7 -3.17 -11.91 -6.11
N SER A 8 -3.59 -11.24 -7.19
CA SER A 8 -2.92 -10.04 -7.69
C SER A 8 -3.85 -8.85 -7.56
N PHE A 9 -3.41 -7.82 -6.85
CA PHE A 9 -4.04 -6.50 -6.91
C PHE A 9 -2.99 -5.46 -7.32
N SER A 10 -3.31 -4.67 -8.34
CA SER A 10 -2.42 -3.63 -8.85
C SER A 10 -2.77 -2.28 -8.23
N PRO A 11 -1.84 -1.62 -7.52
CA PRO A 11 -2.09 -0.29 -7.00
C PRO A 11 -2.17 0.74 -8.13
N TYR A 12 -3.01 1.77 -7.93
CA TYR A 12 -3.12 2.91 -8.83
C TYR A 12 -2.22 4.06 -8.36
N PHE A 13 -1.08 4.24 -9.02
CA PHE A 13 -0.16 5.36 -8.76
C PHE A 13 -0.42 6.57 -9.66
N ALA A 14 -0.04 7.77 -9.22
CA ALA A 14 0.02 8.91 -10.15
C ALA A 14 1.21 8.68 -11.07
N ILE A 15 1.23 9.30 -12.25
CA ILE A 15 2.35 9.12 -13.20
C ILE A 15 3.69 9.48 -12.53
N ALA A 16 3.72 10.58 -11.77
CA ALA A 16 4.89 11.02 -11.01
C ALA A 16 5.31 9.97 -9.96
N ASP A 17 4.37 9.50 -9.13
CA ASP A 17 4.64 8.50 -8.09
C ASP A 17 5.13 7.18 -8.69
N ALA A 18 4.50 6.72 -9.78
CA ALA A 18 4.92 5.52 -10.48
C ALA A 18 6.35 5.66 -11.03
N GLY A 19 6.70 6.86 -11.52
CA GLY A 19 8.06 7.20 -11.94
C GLY A 19 9.05 7.11 -10.78
N GLN A 20 8.71 7.68 -9.63
CA GLN A 20 9.54 7.64 -8.43
C GLN A 20 9.72 6.22 -7.89
N VAL A 21 8.67 5.40 -7.86
CA VAL A 21 8.76 3.97 -7.46
C VAL A 21 9.72 3.21 -8.37
N ARG A 22 9.61 3.40 -9.69
CA ARG A 22 10.55 2.79 -10.64
C ARG A 22 11.99 3.28 -10.43
N ALA A 23 12.19 4.58 -10.21
CA ALA A 23 13.50 5.16 -9.99
C ALA A 23 14.16 4.62 -8.70
N ALA A 24 13.40 4.57 -7.60
CA ALA A 24 13.88 4.03 -6.33
C ALA A 24 14.25 2.54 -6.44
N PHE A 25 13.41 1.73 -7.11
CA PHE A 25 13.72 0.32 -7.36
C PHE A 25 14.97 0.17 -8.23
N ALA A 26 15.11 0.95 -9.30
CA ALA A 26 16.28 0.88 -10.18
C ALA A 26 17.58 1.25 -9.44
N ALA A 27 17.52 2.25 -8.55
CA ALA A 27 18.68 2.73 -7.81
C ALA A 27 19.08 1.80 -6.65
N ALA A 28 18.11 1.29 -5.88
CA ALA A 28 18.37 0.64 -4.60
C ALA A 28 17.68 -0.72 -4.41
N GLY A 29 16.82 -1.15 -5.34
CA GLY A 29 16.02 -2.37 -5.19
C GLY A 29 16.86 -3.61 -4.88
N HIS A 30 17.94 -3.81 -5.64
CA HIS A 30 18.86 -4.93 -5.45
C HIS A 30 19.68 -4.83 -4.15
N LEU A 31 20.01 -3.62 -3.68
CA LEU A 31 20.73 -3.40 -2.42
C LEU A 31 19.89 -3.79 -1.21
N GLU A 32 18.57 -3.60 -1.33
CA GLU A 32 17.57 -3.97 -0.32
C GLU A 32 17.03 -5.40 -0.50
N GLY A 33 17.54 -6.15 -1.49
CA GLY A 33 17.17 -7.54 -1.74
C GLY A 33 15.87 -7.76 -2.51
N TYR A 34 15.27 -6.73 -3.11
CA TYR A 34 14.05 -6.86 -3.90
C TYR A 34 14.35 -7.38 -5.31
N ALA A 35 13.74 -8.50 -5.70
CA ALA A 35 13.85 -9.07 -7.04
C ALA A 35 12.92 -8.38 -8.06
N SER A 36 11.89 -7.66 -7.61
CA SER A 36 10.96 -6.96 -8.49
C SER A 36 10.28 -5.74 -7.82
N ILE A 37 9.69 -4.87 -8.65
CA ILE A 37 8.86 -3.76 -8.17
C ILE A 37 7.66 -4.28 -7.37
N SER A 38 7.08 -5.41 -7.77
CA SER A 38 5.95 -6.01 -7.06
C SER A 38 6.34 -6.41 -5.64
N GLU A 39 7.52 -6.98 -5.46
CA GLU A 39 8.05 -7.37 -4.14
C GLU A 39 8.34 -6.14 -3.27
N LEU A 40 8.90 -5.08 -3.85
CA LEU A 40 9.08 -3.80 -3.14
C LEU A 40 7.73 -3.25 -2.65
N ILE A 41 6.71 -3.23 -3.51
CA ILE A 41 5.36 -2.75 -3.17
C ILE A 41 4.72 -3.63 -2.10
N GLU A 42 4.84 -4.96 -2.22
CA GLU A 42 4.32 -5.91 -1.26
C GLU A 42 4.95 -5.70 0.12
N ALA A 43 6.29 -5.65 0.19
CA ALA A 43 7.02 -5.46 1.44
C ALA A 43 6.66 -4.11 2.11
N ALA A 44 6.58 -3.03 1.33
CA ALA A 44 6.18 -1.72 1.80
C ALA A 44 4.73 -1.72 2.33
N THR A 45 3.81 -2.36 1.59
CA THR A 45 2.40 -2.47 1.98
C THR A 45 2.24 -3.27 3.28
N LEU A 46 2.91 -4.42 3.39
CA LEU A 46 2.87 -5.25 4.60
C LEU A 46 3.55 -4.57 5.80
N LYS A 47 4.59 -3.75 5.58
CA LYS A 47 5.19 -2.92 6.63
C LYS A 47 4.17 -1.94 7.21
N GLU A 48 3.38 -1.31 6.34
CA GLU A 48 2.33 -0.38 6.77
C GLU A 48 1.16 -1.11 7.46
N VAL A 49 0.73 -2.27 6.96
CA VAL A 49 -0.27 -3.11 7.64
C VAL A 49 0.18 -3.46 9.05
N ARG A 50 1.45 -3.88 9.24
CA ARG A 50 2.01 -4.15 10.58
C ARG A 50 2.02 -2.90 11.47
N ARG A 51 2.28 -1.72 10.92
CA ARG A 51 2.19 -0.46 11.67
C ARG A 51 0.76 -0.22 12.14
N LEU A 52 -0.22 -0.36 11.24
CA LEU A 52 -1.63 -0.17 11.56
C LEU A 52 -2.12 -1.19 12.60
N GLN A 53 -1.72 -2.46 12.50
CA GLN A 53 -2.06 -3.49 13.50
C GLN A 53 -1.57 -3.09 14.89
N ARG A 54 -0.32 -2.60 15.00
CA ARG A 54 0.21 -2.08 16.26
C ARG A 54 -0.55 -0.87 16.78
N SER A 55 -0.87 0.08 15.90
CA SER A 55 -1.54 1.33 16.27
C SER A 55 -3.03 1.18 16.59
N HIS A 56 -3.72 0.22 15.97
CA HIS A 56 -5.19 0.17 15.97
C HIS A 56 -5.78 -1.20 16.32
N ASN A 57 -4.96 -2.24 16.48
CA ASN A 57 -5.45 -3.58 16.80
C ASN A 57 -4.57 -4.32 17.82
N ASN A 58 -3.93 -3.60 18.74
CA ASN A 58 -3.06 -4.17 19.79
C ASN A 58 -1.96 -5.10 19.24
N GLY A 59 -1.47 -4.80 18.03
CA GLY A 59 -0.47 -5.63 17.34
C GLY A 59 -1.01 -6.92 16.73
N LYS A 60 -2.32 -7.19 16.84
CA LYS A 60 -2.94 -8.40 16.29
C LYS A 60 -3.29 -8.21 14.81
N PRO A 61 -3.19 -9.26 13.99
CA PRO A 61 -3.77 -9.27 12.65
C PRO A 61 -5.29 -9.07 12.66
N TRP A 62 -5.84 -8.51 11.58
CA TRP A 62 -7.29 -8.49 11.34
C TRP A 62 -7.74 -9.76 10.63
N GLU A 63 -9.01 -10.12 10.79
CA GLU A 63 -9.65 -11.15 9.98
C GLU A 63 -9.61 -10.75 8.50
N PRO A 64 -9.24 -11.67 7.58
CA PRO A 64 -9.19 -11.38 6.16
C PRO A 64 -10.57 -10.98 5.61
N LEU A 65 -10.58 -9.98 4.74
CA LEU A 65 -11.77 -9.59 4.00
C LEU A 65 -11.79 -10.29 2.63
N PRO A 66 -12.97 -10.69 2.12
CA PRO A 66 -13.08 -11.29 0.79
C PRO A 66 -12.74 -10.26 -0.30
N PRO A 67 -12.22 -10.69 -1.47
CA PRO A 67 -11.99 -9.80 -2.61
C PRO A 67 -13.22 -8.97 -2.97
N GLY A 68 -13.03 -7.69 -3.29
CA GLY A 68 -14.11 -6.76 -3.69
C GLY A 68 -14.92 -6.15 -2.53
N SER A 69 -14.68 -6.53 -1.28
CA SER A 69 -15.37 -5.96 -0.11
C SER A 69 -14.86 -4.59 0.31
N ALA A 70 -13.61 -4.25 -0.04
CA ALA A 70 -13.00 -2.95 0.24
C ALA A 70 -13.09 -2.03 -0.97
N ARG A 71 -13.23 -0.72 -0.75
CA ARG A 71 -13.17 0.28 -1.82
C ARG A 71 -11.82 0.17 -2.52
N THR A 72 -11.86 -0.10 -3.81
CA THR A 72 -10.70 -0.06 -4.69
C THR A 72 -10.66 1.29 -5.40
N GLY A 73 -9.46 1.83 -5.63
CA GLY A 73 -9.26 3.10 -6.33
C GLY A 73 -8.76 4.25 -5.46
N ARG A 74 -8.49 5.39 -6.10
CA ARG A 74 -8.02 6.60 -5.45
C ARG A 74 -9.20 7.40 -4.89
N ARG A 75 -9.00 8.11 -3.77
CA ARG A 75 -9.88 9.21 -3.38
C ARG A 75 -10.03 10.19 -4.55
N ALA A 76 -11.25 10.61 -4.86
CA ALA A 76 -11.46 11.71 -5.80
C ALA A 76 -10.78 12.98 -5.25
N LYS A 77 -10.34 13.91 -6.11
CA LYS A 77 -9.67 15.16 -5.67
C LYS A 77 -10.48 15.90 -4.60
N ASP A 78 -11.80 15.89 -4.72
CA ASP A 78 -12.73 16.55 -3.79
C ASP A 78 -12.74 15.93 -2.38
N GLU A 79 -12.39 14.64 -2.26
CA GLU A 79 -12.28 13.93 -0.97
C GLU A 79 -10.94 14.22 -0.26
N LEU A 80 -9.87 14.59 -1.00
CA LEU A 80 -8.59 14.99 -0.42
C LEU A 80 -8.67 16.38 0.25
N SER A 81 -9.40 17.31 -0.36
CA SER A 81 -9.60 18.67 0.17
C SER A 81 -10.36 18.66 1.51
N ARG A 82 -11.32 17.75 1.68
CA ARG A 82 -12.08 17.61 2.94
C ARG A 82 -11.27 16.98 4.07
N HIS A 83 -10.27 16.17 3.76
CA HIS A 83 -9.45 15.49 4.78
C HIS A 83 -8.26 16.33 5.25
N SER A 84 -7.79 17.27 4.41
CA SER A 84 -6.65 18.14 4.72
C SER A 84 -7.04 19.39 5.52
N GLY A 85 -8.35 19.68 5.68
CA GLY A 85 -8.86 20.85 6.40
C GLY A 85 -9.17 20.64 7.89
N ALA A 86 -8.82 19.49 8.48
CA ALA A 86 -9.16 19.15 9.87
C ALA A 86 -7.97 19.24 10.85
N VAL A 87 -6.89 19.94 10.47
CA VAL A 87 -5.74 20.21 11.37
C VAL A 87 -5.43 21.70 11.34
N THR A 88 -6.24 22.49 12.07
CA THR A 88 -5.86 23.70 12.81
C THR A 88 -7.14 24.33 13.38
N ALA A 89 -7.46 23.99 14.62
CA ALA A 89 -8.31 24.78 15.50
C ALA A 89 -8.07 24.31 16.95
N ASP A 90 -6.95 24.75 17.52
CA ASP A 90 -6.80 25.10 18.93
C ASP A 90 -5.67 26.13 19.06
#